data_AF-A0A850F7B2-F1
#
_entry.id   AF-A0A850F7B2-F1
#
_cell.length_a   1.000
_cell.length_b   1.000
_cell.length_c   1.000
_cell.angle_alpha   90.00
_cell.angle_beta   90.00
_cell.angle_gamma   90.00
#
_symmetry.space_group_name_H-M   'P 1'
#
loop_
_entity.id
_entity.type
_entity.pdbx_description
1 polymer ?
#
loop_
_entity_poly.entity_id
_entity_poly.type
_entity_poly.pdbx_seq_one_letter_code
_entity_poly.pdbx_strand_id
1 'polypeptide(L)'
;MKLLNTYEDKEKAEYYLSKIVGEKRLASERDGTETIYNLFGDATWTNLFLLDMFELKELKNILAAKNNKLAYDKEKYLSIMKNLTYAESAFSLTIPKHWMI
;
A
#
# COMPACT_ATOMS: atom_id res chain seq x y z
N MET A 1 -9.89 4.80 -11.46
CA MET A 1 -8.48 4.44 -11.14
C MET A 1 -7.61 5.65 -10.73
N LYS A 2 -6.69 5.46 -9.76
CA LYS A 2 -5.59 6.37 -9.39
C LYS A 2 -4.24 5.74 -9.76
N LEU A 3 -3.17 6.54 -9.88
CA LEU A 3 -1.80 6.00 -9.93
C LEU A 3 -1.46 5.44 -8.53
N LEU A 4 -1.23 4.13 -8.44
CA LEU A 4 -0.94 3.45 -7.18
C LEU A 4 0.56 3.40 -6.91
N ASN A 5 1.36 3.08 -7.94
CA ASN A 5 2.80 3.04 -7.84
C ASN A 5 3.45 3.12 -9.23
N THR A 6 4.75 3.44 -9.26
CA THR A 6 5.58 3.46 -10.47
C THR A 6 6.74 2.49 -10.28
N TYR A 7 7.03 1.69 -11.30
CA TYR A 7 8.10 0.71 -11.30
C TYR A 7 9.05 0.95 -12.46
N GLU A 8 10.34 0.74 -12.25
CA GLU A 8 11.36 0.75 -13.32
C GLU A 8 11.48 -0.62 -14.01
N ASP A 9 11.09 -1.68 -13.29
CA ASP A 9 11.14 -3.06 -13.78
C ASP A 9 9.76 -3.57 -14.22
N LYS A 10 9.70 -4.09 -15.44
CA LYS A 10 8.46 -4.56 -16.07
C LYS A 10 7.87 -5.77 -15.36
N GLU A 11 8.71 -6.77 -15.05
CA GLU A 11 8.26 -8.04 -14.47
C GLU A 11 7.66 -7.82 -13.08
N LYS A 12 8.30 -6.95 -12.27
CA LYS A 12 7.79 -6.51 -10.98
C LYS A 12 6.46 -5.77 -11.13
N ALA A 13 6.33 -4.89 -12.12
CA ALA A 13 5.10 -4.16 -12.37
C ALA A 13 3.94 -5.09 -12.77
N GLU A 14 4.19 -6.05 -13.66
CA GLU A 14 3.24 -7.08 -14.08
C GLU A 14 2.86 -8.03 -12.94
N TYR A 15 3.85 -8.41 -12.12
CA TYR A 15 3.62 -9.18 -10.90
C TYR A 15 2.62 -8.48 -10.00
N TYR A 16 2.83 -7.20 -9.68
CA TYR A 16 1.91 -6.44 -8.81
C TYR A 16 0.56 -6.17 -9.46
N LEU A 17 0.50 -5.92 -10.78
CA LEU A 17 -0.74 -5.85 -11.54
C LEU A 17 -1.57 -7.14 -11.37
N SER A 18 -0.92 -8.31 -11.38
CA SER A 18 -1.61 -9.59 -11.21
C SER A 18 -2.23 -9.77 -9.81
N LYS A 19 -1.65 -9.12 -8.78
CA LYS A 19 -2.08 -9.25 -7.38
C LYS A 19 -3.27 -8.37 -7.03
N ILE A 20 -3.29 -7.12 -7.46
CA ILE A 20 -4.34 -6.17 -7.08
C ILE A 20 -5.70 -6.55 -7.69
N VAL A 21 -6.78 -6.13 -7.05
CA VAL A 21 -8.17 -6.46 -7.45
C VAL A 21 -8.93 -5.21 -7.89
N GLY A 22 -10.02 -5.40 -8.63
CA GLY A 22 -10.85 -4.31 -9.16
C GLY A 22 -10.34 -3.78 -10.50
N GLU A 23 -10.72 -2.53 -10.81
CA GLU A 23 -10.28 -1.85 -12.02
C GLU A 23 -8.77 -1.57 -11.92
N LYS A 24 -7.99 -2.00 -12.93
CA LYS A 24 -6.54 -1.88 -12.94
C LYS A 24 -5.97 -1.78 -14.35
N ARG A 25 -4.87 -1.06 -14.48
CA ARG A 25 -4.18 -0.84 -15.75
C ARG A 25 -2.70 -0.59 -15.51
N LEU A 26 -1.84 -1.19 -16.34
CA LEU A 26 -0.43 -0.87 -16.39
C LEU A 26 -0.14 -0.09 -17.66
N ALA A 27 0.55 1.05 -17.53
CA ALA A 27 0.96 1.88 -18.66
C ALA A 27 2.47 2.10 -18.62
N SER A 28 3.15 1.90 -19.75
CA SER A 28 4.57 2.24 -19.88
C SER A 28 4.72 3.68 -20.35
N GLU A 29 5.68 4.41 -19.78
CA GLU A 29 6.02 5.78 -20.14
C GLU A 29 7.54 5.91 -20.26
N ARG A 30 8.00 6.80 -21.16
CA ARG A 30 9.42 7.13 -21.29
C ARG A 30 9.73 8.28 -20.36
N ASP A 31 10.55 8.03 -19.35
CA ASP A 31 11.09 9.06 -18.47
C ASP A 31 12.56 9.28 -18.83
N GLY A 32 12.81 10.29 -19.66
CA GLY A 32 14.11 10.50 -20.31
C GLY A 32 14.53 9.31 -21.17
N THR A 33 15.63 8.64 -20.78
CA THR A 33 16.15 7.44 -21.47
C THR A 33 15.55 6.14 -20.95
N GLU A 34 14.89 6.19 -19.80
CA GLU A 34 14.37 5.02 -19.09
C GLU A 34 12.90 4.78 -19.44
N THR A 35 12.42 3.57 -19.19
CA THR A 35 11.01 3.21 -19.35
C THR A 35 10.48 2.83 -17.99
N ILE A 36 9.51 3.62 -17.52
CA ILE A 36 8.81 3.37 -16.27
C ILE A 36 7.45 2.74 -16.55
N TYR A 37 6.93 2.04 -15.57
CA TYR A 37 5.67 1.31 -15.62
C TYR A 37 4.75 1.82 -14.51
N ASN A 38 3.80 2.66 -14.91
CA ASN A 38 2.82 3.28 -14.05
C ASN A 38 1.64 2.32 -13.82
N LEU A 39 1.53 1.83 -12.59
CA LEU A 39 0.44 0.93 -12.16
C LEU A 39 -0.74 1.75 -11.64
N PHE A 40 -1.80 1.81 -12.43
CA PHE A 40 -3.07 2.40 -12.06
C PHE A 40 -4.03 1.34 -11.52
N GLY A 41 -4.84 1.72 -10.55
CA GLY A 41 -5.94 0.88 -10.10
C GLY A 41 -6.83 1.55 -9.07
N ASP A 42 -7.74 0.77 -8.49
CA ASP A 42 -8.57 1.21 -7.38
C ASP A 42 -7.72 1.36 -6.12
N ALA A 43 -7.68 2.59 -5.59
CA ALA A 43 -7.02 2.86 -4.34
C ALA A 43 -7.87 2.30 -3.20
N THR A 44 -7.43 1.19 -2.63
CA THR A 44 -8.05 0.54 -1.47
C THR A 44 -6.95 0.05 -0.54
N TRP A 45 -7.23 -0.03 0.77
CA TRP A 45 -6.29 -0.59 1.74
C TRP A 45 -5.84 -2.01 1.37
N THR A 46 -6.75 -2.81 0.80
CA THR A 46 -6.46 -4.14 0.28
C THR A 46 -5.41 -4.10 -0.83
N ASN A 47 -5.58 -3.23 -1.82
CA ASN A 47 -4.62 -3.10 -2.92
C ASN A 47 -3.29 -2.55 -2.42
N LEU A 48 -3.27 -1.55 -1.54
CA LEU A 48 -2.03 -1.05 -0.93
C LEU A 48 -1.29 -2.13 -0.13
N PHE A 49 -2.01 -3.01 0.56
CA PHE A 49 -1.44 -4.17 1.25
C PHE A 49 -0.82 -5.18 0.25
N LEU A 50 -1.51 -5.47 -0.85
CA LEU A 50 -1.04 -6.38 -1.90
C LEU A 50 0.16 -5.83 -2.68
N LEU A 51 0.29 -4.51 -2.75
CA LEU A 51 1.43 -3.79 -3.32
C LEU A 51 2.62 -3.67 -2.36
N ASP A 52 2.50 -4.21 -1.13
CA ASP A 52 3.50 -4.10 -0.07
C ASP A 52 3.84 -2.66 0.33
N MET A 53 2.85 -1.77 0.29
CA MET A 53 3.02 -0.36 0.59
C MET A 53 2.67 -0.05 2.05
N PHE A 54 3.27 1.03 2.58
CA PHE A 54 2.96 1.61 3.89
C PHE A 54 3.06 0.66 5.09
N GLU A 55 3.84 -0.41 4.97
CA GLU A 55 4.10 -1.38 6.05
C GLU A 55 2.81 -2.02 6.61
N LEU A 56 1.76 -2.16 5.78
CA LEU A 56 0.46 -2.70 6.21
C LEU A 56 0.54 -4.15 6.70
N LYS A 57 1.52 -4.94 6.23
CA LYS A 57 1.81 -6.28 6.76
C LYS A 57 2.27 -6.23 8.22
N GLU A 58 3.10 -5.25 8.55
CA GLU A 58 3.57 -5.07 9.93
C GLU A 58 2.45 -4.54 10.82
N LEU A 59 1.61 -3.63 10.32
CA LEU A 59 0.41 -3.22 11.04
C LEU A 59 -0.48 -4.42 11.37
N LYS A 60 -0.70 -5.33 10.41
CA LYS A 60 -1.48 -6.55 10.64
C LYS A 60 -0.89 -7.40 11.77
N ASN A 61 0.43 -7.54 11.83
CA ASN A 61 1.12 -8.28 12.89
C ASN A 61 0.92 -7.61 14.26
N ILE A 62 1.10 -6.29 14.33
CA ILE A 62 0.90 -5.50 15.55
C ILE A 62 -0.54 -5.62 16.06
N LEU A 63 -1.54 -5.46 15.18
CA LEU A 63 -2.94 -5.58 15.54
C LEU A 63 -3.29 -6.99 16.02
N ALA A 64 -2.70 -8.03 15.40
CA ALA A 64 -2.85 -9.41 15.84
C ALA A 64 -2.23 -9.64 17.22
N ALA A 65 -1.02 -9.12 17.48
CA ALA A 65 -0.39 -9.19 18.80
C ALA A 65 -1.26 -8.51 19.86
N LYS A 66 -1.78 -7.31 19.58
CA LYS A 66 -2.71 -6.58 20.46
C LYS A 66 -3.99 -7.38 20.74
N ASN A 67 -4.61 -7.98 19.72
CA ASN A 67 -5.81 -8.81 19.90
C ASN A 67 -5.55 -10.05 20.75
N ASN A 68 -4.35 -10.60 20.70
CA ASN A 68 -3.91 -11.73 21.52
C ASN A 68 -3.33 -11.30 22.88
N LYS A 69 -3.41 -10.00 23.25
CA LYS A 69 -2.84 -9.44 24.49
C LYS A 69 -1.33 -9.66 24.64
N LEU A 70 -0.62 -9.78 23.52
CA LEU A 70 0.83 -9.86 23.46
C LEU A 70 1.44 -8.45 23.45
N ALA A 71 2.71 -8.37 23.86
CA ALA A 71 3.49 -7.16 23.67
C ALA A 71 3.70 -6.88 22.17
N TYR A 72 3.70 -5.61 21.81
CA TYR A 72 3.97 -5.12 20.47
C TYR A 72 4.75 -3.81 20.54
N ASP A 73 5.43 -3.48 19.45
CA ASP A 73 6.19 -2.24 19.36
C ASP A 73 5.24 -1.05 19.14
N LYS A 74 5.09 -0.22 20.18
CA LYS A 74 4.26 0.98 20.16
C LYS A 74 4.85 2.08 19.30
N GLU A 75 6.18 2.23 19.26
CA GLU A 75 6.83 3.26 18.45
C GLU A 75 6.66 2.94 16.97
N LYS A 76 6.83 1.67 16.61
CA LYS A 76 6.57 1.18 15.25
C LYS A 76 5.12 1.40 14.84
N TYR A 77 4.16 1.07 15.71
CA TYR A 77 2.75 1.36 15.46
C TYR A 77 2.50 2.85 15.17
N LEU A 78 3.02 3.75 16.02
CA LEU A 78 2.83 5.19 15.83
C LEU A 78 3.47 5.70 14.52
N SER A 79 4.64 5.17 14.16
CA SER A 79 5.30 5.46 12.89
C SER A 79 4.45 5.04 11.69
N ILE A 80 3.92 3.81 11.72
CA ILE A 80 3.03 3.30 10.67
C ILE A 80 1.77 4.16 10.58
N MET A 81 1.11 4.46 11.69
CA MET A 81 -0.11 5.27 11.71
C MET A 81 0.12 6.66 11.13
N LYS A 82 1.28 7.28 11.42
CA LYS A 82 1.66 8.56 10.81
C LYS A 82 1.84 8.43 9.30
N ASN A 83 2.41 7.34 8.79
CA ASN A 83 2.51 7.11 7.35
C ASN A 83 1.13 6.90 6.70
N LEU A 84 0.22 6.22 7.40
CA LEU A 84 -1.13 5.97 6.90
C LEU A 84 -2.00 7.22 6.81
N THR A 85 -1.79 8.26 7.63
CA THR A 85 -2.53 9.52 7.49
C THR A 85 -2.15 10.27 6.21
N TYR A 86 -0.88 10.19 5.79
CA TYR A 86 -0.46 10.70 4.49
C TYR A 86 -1.09 9.88 3.34
N ALA A 87 -1.08 8.55 3.45
CA ALA A 87 -1.71 7.67 2.46
C ALA A 87 -3.24 7.91 2.37
N GLU A 88 -3.91 8.12 3.50
CA GLU A 88 -5.33 8.45 3.58
C GLU A 88 -5.65 9.68 2.71
N SER A 89 -4.87 10.74 2.86
CA SER A 89 -5.04 11.98 2.08
C SER A 89 -4.71 11.78 0.60
N ALA A 90 -3.57 11.15 0.27
CA ALA A 90 -3.13 10.95 -1.11
C ALA A 90 -4.10 10.07 -1.92
N PHE A 91 -4.62 9.02 -1.28
CA PHE A 91 -5.49 8.04 -1.91
C PHE A 91 -6.98 8.29 -1.69
N SER A 92 -7.34 9.31 -0.89
CA SER A 92 -8.73 9.62 -0.51
C SER A 92 -9.41 8.43 0.18
N LEU A 93 -8.68 7.78 1.08
CA LEU A 93 -9.14 6.65 1.87
C LEU A 93 -9.67 7.13 3.22
N THR A 94 -10.17 6.19 4.03
CA THR A 94 -10.44 6.43 5.45
C THR A 94 -9.80 5.31 6.24
N ILE A 95 -8.98 5.64 7.24
CA ILE A 95 -8.35 4.65 8.11
C ILE A 95 -9.45 3.92 8.90
N PRO A 96 -9.50 2.57 8.87
CA PRO A 96 -10.49 1.82 9.63
C PRO A 96 -10.31 2.03 11.14
N LYS A 97 -11.41 2.36 11.84
CA LYS A 97 -11.40 2.60 13.30
C LYS A 97 -10.82 1.44 14.11
N HIS A 98 -10.98 0.20 13.64
CA HIS A 98 -10.45 -0.98 14.33
C HIS A 98 -8.92 -1.14 14.25
N TRP A 99 -8.23 -0.31 13.47
CA TRP A 99 -6.76 -0.22 13.46
C TRP A 99 -6.23 0.73 14.54
N MET A 100 -7.10 1.56 15.12
CA MET A 100 -6.73 2.47 16.20
C MET A 100 -6.75 1.72 17.54
N ILE A 101 -5.61 1.68 18.21
CA ILE A 101 -5.40 1.02 19.51
C ILE A 101 -5.11 2.01 20.63
#